data_AF-A0A369UHR8-F1
#
_entry.id   AF-A0A369UHR8-F1
#
_cell.length_a   1.000
_cell.length_b   1.000
_cell.length_c   1.000
_cell.angle_alpha   90.00
_cell.angle_beta   90.00
_cell.angle_gamma   90.00
#
_symmetry.space_group_name_H-M   'P 1'
#
loop_
_entity.id
_entity.type
_entity.pdbx_description
1 polymer ?
#
loop_
_entity_poly.entity_id
_entity_poly.type
_entity_poly.pdbx_seq_one_letter_code
_entity_poly.pdbx_strand_id
1 'polypeptide(L)' 'MAVGFDLLAYIQDVGDGHTGPGGYAGTRGENKRLEGFMITLAPWTRDLEGAAPGRCLGRGRCRVDQRRQLDRYPRTRQGD' A
#
# COMPACT_ATOMS: atom_id res chain seq x y z
N MET A 1 -17.14 2.75 -2.47
CA MET A 1 -16.01 1.79 -2.48
C MET A 1 -14.75 2.53 -2.82
N ALA A 2 -13.81 2.63 -1.88
CA ALA A 2 -12.50 3.24 -2.11
C ALA A 2 -11.43 2.13 -2.03
N VAL A 3 -10.55 2.08 -3.01
CA VAL A 3 -9.38 1.20 -2.98
C VAL A 3 -8.27 1.93 -2.22
N GLY A 4 -7.69 1.27 -1.23
CA GLY A 4 -6.50 1.77 -0.55
C GLY A 4 -5.27 1.61 -1.44
N PHE A 5 -4.48 2.67 -1.58
CA PHE A 5 -3.19 2.63 -2.29
C PHE A 5 -2.23 3.67 -1.72
N ASP A 6 -0.94 3.45 -1.95
CA ASP A 6 0.11 4.45 -1.76
C ASP A 6 0.85 4.65 -3.08
N LEU A 7 1.05 5.90 -3.48
CA LEU A 7 1.72 6.31 -4.71
C LEU A 7 2.97 7.10 -4.35
N LEU A 8 4.14 6.57 -4.71
CA LEU A 8 5.41 7.28 -4.71
C LEU A 8 5.65 7.86 -6.11
N ALA A 9 5.86 9.16 -6.22
CA ALA A 9 6.11 9.85 -7.48
C ALA A 9 7.40 10.67 -7.40
N TYR A 10 8.27 10.54 -8.40
CA TYR A 10 9.47 11.35 -8.56
C TYR A 10 9.22 12.45 -9.59
N ILE A 11 9.15 13.70 -9.12
CA ILE A 11 8.87 14.87 -9.94
C ILE A 11 10.18 15.62 -10.19
N GLN A 12 10.39 16.02 -11.44
CA GLN A 12 11.54 16.82 -11.86
C GLN A 12 11.76 18.03 -10.93
N ASP A 13 12.99 18.22 -10.46
CA ASP A 13 13.41 19.36 -9.61
C ASP A 13 12.63 19.50 -8.29
N VAL A 14 11.87 18.49 -7.87
CA VAL A 14 11.16 18.43 -6.58
C VAL A 14 11.63 17.22 -5.77
N GLY A 15 11.81 16.08 -6.44
CA GLY A 15 12.17 14.83 -5.81
C GLY A 15 10.97 13.90 -5.64
N ASP A 16 11.12 12.96 -4.71
CA ASP A 16 10.13 11.94 -4.39
C ASP A 16 9.05 12.44 -3.42
N GLY A 17 7.81 12.01 -3.66
CA GLY A 17 6.66 12.33 -2.81
C GLY A 17 5.66 11.19 -2.74
N HIS A 18 5.12 10.96 -1.55
CA HIS A 18 4.06 9.98 -1.30
C HIS A 18 2.68 10.62 -1.35
N THR A 19 1.71 9.92 -1.92
CA THR A 19 0.31 10.33 -1.89
C THR A 19 -0.62 9.12 -1.81
N GLY A 20 -1.72 9.28 -1.09
CA GLY A 20 -2.73 8.25 -0.90
C GLY A 20 -4.05 8.57 -1.62
N PRO A 21 -5.13 7.86 -1.26
CA PRO A 21 -6.45 8.09 -1.84
C PRO A 21 -6.92 9.52 -1.59
N GLY A 22 -7.36 10.19 -2.66
CA GLY A 22 -7.79 11.60 -2.61
C GLY A 22 -6.65 12.63 -2.63
N GLY A 23 -5.39 12.17 -2.61
CA GLY A 23 -4.21 13.03 -2.73
C GLY A 23 -3.84 13.33 -4.18
N TYR A 24 -2.96 14.32 -4.36
CA TYR A 24 -2.41 14.72 -5.66
C TYR A 24 -0.89 14.60 -5.64
N ALA A 25 -0.33 13.82 -6.55
CA ALA A 25 1.10 13.74 -6.80
C ALA A 25 1.42 14.49 -8.10
N GLY A 26 1.99 15.68 -7.97
CA GLY A 26 2.34 16.55 -9.09
C GLY A 26 2.56 17.99 -8.65
N THR A 27 2.94 18.85 -9.59
CA THR A 27 2.93 20.31 -9.41
C THR A 27 1.92 20.93 -10.36
N ARG A 28 1.14 21.89 -9.87
CA ARG A 28 0.12 22.58 -10.68
C ARG A 28 0.72 23.81 -11.32
N GLY A 29 0.54 23.97 -12.63
CA GLY A 29 0.97 25.17 -13.38
C GLY A 29 2.47 25.24 -13.69
N GLU A 30 3.27 24.31 -13.18
CA GLU A 30 4.73 24.34 -13.30
C GLU A 30 5.27 23.50 -14.49
N ASN A 31 4.41 22.78 -15.21
CA ASN A 31 4.77 21.91 -16.35
C ASN A 31 5.96 20.96 -16.08
N LYS A 32 6.13 20.53 -14.82
CA LYS A 32 7.22 19.62 -14.43
C LYS A 32 6.95 18.21 -14.91
N ARG A 33 8.01 17.48 -15.27
CA ARG A 33 7.91 16.09 -15.69
C ARG A 33 7.72 15.16 -14.49
N LEU A 34 6.88 14.14 -14.67
CA LEU A 34 6.85 12.95 -13.82
C LEU A 34 7.88 11.96 -14.37
N GLU A 35 8.99 11.80 -13.66
CA GLU A 35 10.14 11.01 -14.14
C GLU A 35 10.10 9.56 -13.68
N GLY A 36 9.36 9.26 -12.59
CA GLY A 36 9.13 7.89 -12.14
C GLY A 36 7.97 7.79 -11.16
N PHE A 37 7.33 6.63 -11.08
CA PHE A 37 6.31 6.36 -10.09
C PHE A 37 6.24 4.89 -9.67
N MET A 38 5.77 4.64 -8.46
CA MET A 38 5.50 3.31 -7.92
C MET A 38 4.15 3.34 -7.19
N ILE A 39 3.28 2.38 -7.51
CA ILE A 39 1.97 2.23 -6.88
C ILE A 39 1.98 0.96 -6.05
N THR A 40 1.71 1.10 -4.75
CA THR A 40 1.47 0.00 -3.85
C THR A 40 -0.03 -0.11 -3.60
N LEU A 41 -0.65 -1.18 -4.09
CA LEU A 41 -2.07 -1.42 -3.88
C LEU A 41 -2.29 -2.18 -2.58
N ALA A 42 -3.23 -1.71 -1.75
CA ALA A 42 -3.75 -2.54 -0.68
C ALA A 42 -4.54 -3.71 -1.27
N PRO A 43 -4.54 -4.89 -0.60
CA PRO A 43 -5.38 -6.00 -1.02
C PRO A 43 -6.84 -5.54 -1.12
N TRP A 44 -7.52 -5.93 -2.20
CA TRP A 44 -8.95 -5.71 -2.30
C TRP A 44 -9.62 -6.51 -1.17
N THR A 45 -10.08 -5.82 -0.15
CA THR A 45 -10.81 -6.46 0.93
C THR A 45 -12.26 -6.08 0.70
N ARG A 46 -13.07 -7.03 0.24
CA ARG A 46 -14.54 -6.86 0.21
C ARG A 46 -14.98 -6.65 1.66
N ASP A 47 -15.22 -5.39 2.01
CA ASP A 47 -15.98 -4.95 3.19
C ASP A 47 -15.74 -5.78 4.46
N LEU A 48 -14.50 -5.83 4.96
CA LEU A 48 -14.25 -6.07 6.38
C LEU A 48 -13.95 -4.72 7.03
N GLU A 49 -14.98 -3.90 7.14
CA GLU A 49 -15.01 -2.73 8.01
C GLU A 49 -14.73 -3.22 9.44
N GLY A 50 -13.45 -3.21 9.84
CA GLY A 50 -13.01 -3.70 11.15
C GLY A 50 -11.96 -4.82 11.17
N ALA A 51 -11.25 -5.13 10.09
CA ALA A 51 -10.07 -6.00 10.15
C ALA A 51 -8.87 -5.29 10.85
N ALA A 52 -9.03 -4.96 12.13
CA ALA A 52 -7.90 -4.76 13.02
C ALA A 52 -7.00 -6.00 12.98
N PRO A 53 -5.66 -5.85 13.02
CA PRO A 53 -4.76 -6.99 13.16
C PRO A 53 -5.21 -7.84 14.36
N GLY A 54 -5.44 -9.13 14.11
CA GLY A 54 -6.24 -10.01 14.95
C GLY A 54 -6.09 -9.81 16.46
N ARG A 55 -7.20 -9.45 17.11
CA ARG A 55 -7.32 -9.52 18.57
C ARG A 55 -7.99 -10.84 18.94
N CYS A 56 -7.24 -11.75 19.56
CA CYS A 56 -7.80 -12.96 20.17
C CYS A 56 -8.60 -12.55 21.42
N LEU A 57 -9.92 -12.47 21.30
CA LEU A 57 -10.82 -12.29 22.44
C LEU A 57 -11.32 -13.66 22.92
N GLY A 58 -10.90 -14.06 24.11
CA GLY A 58 -11.58 -15.11 24.88
C GLY A 58 -11.09 -16.54 24.63
N ARG A 59 -10.94 -17.27 25.74
CA ARG A 59 -10.36 -18.61 25.84
C ARG A 59 -11.20 -19.64 25.08
N GLY A 60 -10.83 -19.91 23.83
CA GLY A 60 -11.50 -20.91 23.00
C GLY A 60 -10.76 -21.13 21.68
N ARG A 61 -9.50 -21.61 21.76
CA ARG A 61 -8.63 -22.04 20.65
C ARG A 61 -8.94 -21.41 19.27
N CYS A 62 -8.51 -20.17 19.06
CA CYS A 62 -8.28 -19.66 17.71
C CYS A 62 -6.97 -20.26 17.18
N ARG A 63 -7.08 -21.22 16.24
CA ARG A 63 -5.93 -21.66 15.45
C ARG A 63 -5.68 -20.59 14.39
N VAL A 64 -4.92 -19.56 14.75
CA VAL A 64 -4.37 -18.64 13.74
C VAL A 64 -3.38 -19.47 12.93
N ASP A 65 -3.70 -19.71 11.66
CA ASP A 65 -2.78 -20.33 10.71
C ASP A 65 -1.64 -19.32 10.42
N GLN A 66 -0.65 -19.31 11.30
CA GLN A 66 0.52 -18.42 11.22
C GLN A 66 1.40 -18.68 9.99
N ARG A 67 1.13 -19.71 9.18
CA ARG A 67 1.94 -20.00 7.98
C ARG A 67 1.49 -19.24 6.74
N ARG A 68 0.29 -18.65 6.70
CA ARG A 68 -0.19 -17.87 5.53
C ARG A 68 0.11 -16.38 5.58
N GLN A 69 0.73 -15.87 6.65
CA GLN A 69 1.10 -14.45 6.72
C GLN A 69 2.42 -14.15 5.98
N LEU A 70 3.22 -15.18 5.66
CA LEU A 70 4.47 -15.07 4.89
C LEU A 70 4.24 -14.89 3.38
N ASP A 71 3.03 -15.17 2.87
CA ASP A 71 2.69 -15.01 1.45
C ASP A 71 2.25 -13.58 1.10
N ARG A 72 2.21 -12.67 2.09
CA ARG A 72 1.60 -11.34 1.93
C ARG A 72 2.47 -10.31 1.19
N TYR A 73 3.71 -10.63 0.85
CA TYR A 73 4.54 -9.80 -0.04
C TYR A 73 5.65 -10.66 -0.65
N PRO A 74 5.67 -10.89 -1.97
CA PRO A 74 6.80 -11.57 -2.59
C PRO A 74 8.04 -10.68 -2.40
N ARG A 75 9.11 -11.23 -1.79
CA ARG A 75 10.41 -10.57 -1.81
C ARG A 75 10.81 -10.36 -3.26
N THR A 76 10.98 -9.11 -3.68
CA THR A 76 11.64 -8.79 -4.94
C THR A 76 12.99 -9.50 -4.96
N ARG A 77 13.15 -10.44 -5.89
CA ARG A 77 14.42 -11.15 -6.08
C ARG A 77 15.42 -10.13 -6.60
N GLN A 78 16.45 -9.94 -5.80
CA GLN A 78 17.61 -9.08 -6.00
C GLN A 78 18.41 -9.61 -7.20
N GLY A 79 18.66 -8.73 -8.18
CA GLY A 79 19.70 -8.69 -9.24
C GLY A 79 20.23 -9.98 -9.88
N ASP A 80 20.43 -9.93 -11.20
CA ASP A 80 21.38 -10.77 -11.94
C ASP A 80 22.83 -10.30 -11.73
#